data_AF-A0A3E2WL45-F1
#
_entry.id   AF-A0A3E2WL45-F1
#
_cell.length_a   1.000
_cell.length_b   1.000
_cell.length_c   1.000
_cell.angle_alpha   90.00
_cell.angle_beta   90.00
_cell.angle_gamma   90.00
#
_symmetry.space_group_name_H-M   'P 1'
#
loop_
_entity.id
_entity.type
_entity.pdbx_description
1 polymer ?
#
loop_
_entity_poly.entity_id
_entity_poly.type
_entity_poly.pdbx_seq_one_letter_code
_entity_poly.pdbx_strand_id
1 'polypeptide(L)' 'MIDYSPFWMTLQNSDESTYTLIKDYKVSGSTIDRLRKNAPISTVTLNDLCTILECDVQDIVQYIMTPEDKKRFMK' A
#
# COMPACT_ATOMS: atom_id res chain seq x y z
N MET A 1 6.56 -5.95 10.39
CA MET A 1 5.47 -6.16 9.42
C MET A 1 5.35 -4.98 8.47
N ILE A 2 4.87 -5.21 7.24
CA ILE A 2 4.55 -4.16 6.29
C ILE A 2 3.09 -3.75 6.49
N ASP A 3 2.84 -2.44 6.55
CA ASP A 3 1.52 -1.86 6.78
C ASP A 3 1.19 -0.83 5.69
N TYR A 4 -0.04 -0.89 5.16
CA TYR A 4 -0.55 0.04 4.16
C TYR A 4 -1.59 1.00 4.74
N SER A 5 -1.59 1.27 6.05
CA SER A 5 -2.39 2.36 6.60
C SER A 5 -2.10 3.72 5.93
N PRO A 6 -0.85 4.06 5.55
CA PRO A 6 -0.56 5.30 4.82
C PRO A 6 -1.33 5.39 3.51
N PHE A 7 -1.39 4.31 2.72
CA PHE A 7 -2.17 4.28 1.46
C PHE A 7 -3.61 4.74 1.65
N TRP A 8 -4.29 4.28 2.70
CA TRP A 8 -5.68 4.66 2.94
C TRP A 8 -5.85 6.12 3.32
N MET A 9 -4.88 6.66 4.06
CA MET A 9 -4.85 8.09 4.40
C MET A 9 -4.57 8.94 3.15
N THR A 10 -3.63 8.52 2.32
CA THR A 10 -3.31 9.17 1.04
C THR A 10 -4.49 9.14 0.09
N LEU A 11 -5.18 8.00 -0.02
CA LEU A 11 -6.40 7.87 -0.83
C LEU A 11 -7.54 8.73 -0.29
N GLN A 12 -7.66 8.90 1.03
CA GLN A 12 -8.67 9.77 1.63
C GLN A 12 -8.40 11.26 1.36
N ASN A 13 -7.12 11.63 1.21
CA ASN A 13 -6.70 13.01 0.98
C ASN A 13 -6.59 13.37 -0.51
N SER A 14 -6.76 12.40 -1.41
CA SER A 14 -6.78 12.63 -2.85
C SER A 14 -8.21 12.70 -3.41
N ASP A 15 -8.33 13.07 -4.68
CA ASP A 15 -9.62 13.02 -5.41
C ASP A 15 -10.00 11.59 -5.83
N GLU A 16 -9.18 10.60 -5.49
CA GLU A 16 -9.33 9.22 -5.92
C GLU A 16 -10.04 8.36 -4.87
N SER A 17 -10.65 7.26 -5.33
CA SER A 17 -11.29 6.28 -4.48
C SER A 17 -10.91 4.88 -4.91
N THR A 18 -11.19 3.86 -4.09
CA THR A 18 -10.98 2.47 -4.53
C THR A 18 -11.76 2.13 -5.80
N TYR A 19 -12.86 2.83 -6.06
CA TYR A 19 -13.65 2.63 -7.25
C TYR A 19 -12.94 3.19 -8.49
N THR A 20 -12.43 4.42 -8.44
CA THR A 20 -11.71 5.06 -9.55
C THR A 20 -10.41 4.31 -9.84
N LEU A 21 -9.68 3.87 -8.81
CA LEU A 21 -8.53 2.98 -8.96
C LEU A 21 -8.87 1.72 -9.78
N ILE A 22 -10.01 1.08 -9.52
CA ILE A 22 -10.42 -0.14 -10.23
C ILE A 22 -10.93 0.17 -11.65
N LYS A 23 -11.77 1.20 -11.80
CA LYS A 23 -12.48 1.47 -13.05
C LYS A 23 -11.63 2.24 -14.05
N ASP A 24 -10.93 3.25 -13.58
CA ASP A 24 -10.27 4.23 -14.43
C ASP A 24 -8.78 3.84 -14.60
N TYR A 25 -8.11 3.50 -13.50
CA TYR A 25 -6.69 3.12 -13.51
C TYR A 25 -6.42 1.61 -13.64
N LYS A 26 -7.48 0.80 -13.77
CA LYS A 26 -7.39 -0.67 -13.96
C LYS A 26 -6.62 -1.41 -12.86
N VAL A 27 -6.54 -0.83 -11.66
CA VAL A 27 -6.03 -1.54 -10.48
C VAL A 27 -6.96 -2.72 -10.21
N SER A 28 -6.41 -3.92 -10.13
CA SER A 28 -7.25 -5.10 -9.92
C SER A 28 -7.92 -5.06 -8.54
N GLY A 29 -9.16 -5.55 -8.46
CA GLY A 29 -9.85 -5.69 -7.17
C GLY A 29 -9.08 -6.58 -6.18
N SER A 30 -8.27 -7.53 -6.68
CA SER A 30 -7.39 -8.36 -5.85
C SER A 30 -6.22 -7.58 -5.24
N THR A 31 -5.70 -6.57 -5.93
CA THR A 31 -4.71 -5.64 -5.35
C THR A 31 -5.32 -4.85 -4.21
N ILE A 32 -6.53 -4.30 -4.38
CA ILE A 32 -7.23 -3.58 -3.30
C ILE A 32 -7.50 -4.49 -2.11
N ASP A 33 -7.94 -5.73 -2.33
CA ASP A 33 -8.14 -6.71 -1.25
C ASP A 33 -6.83 -7.06 -0.51
N ARG A 34 -5.70 -7.15 -1.24
CA ARG A 34 -4.37 -7.33 -0.63
C ARG A 34 -3.98 -6.16 0.27
N LEU A 35 -4.19 -4.92 -0.19
CA LEU A 35 -3.92 -3.72 0.61
C LEU A 35 -4.72 -3.72 1.93
N ARG A 36 -6.01 -4.12 1.89
CA ARG A 36 -6.86 -4.21 3.09
C ARG A 36 -6.35 -5.24 4.11
N LYS A 37 -5.67 -6.29 3.63
CA LYS A 37 -5.16 -7.39 4.45
C LYS A 37 -3.69 -7.24 4.82
N ASN A 38 -3.08 -6.09 4.50
CA ASN A 38 -1.63 -5.90 4.64
C ASN A 38 -0.79 -7.01 3.98
N ALA A 39 -1.30 -7.53 2.85
CA ALA A 39 -0.63 -8.60 2.11
C ALA A 39 0.46 -8.04 1.18
N PRO A 40 1.50 -8.83 0.88
CA PRO A 40 2.57 -8.39 -0.04
C PRO A 40 2.02 -7.99 -1.41
N ILE A 41 2.49 -6.85 -1.91
CA ILE A 41 2.29 -6.39 -3.28
C ILE A 41 3.65 -6.30 -3.98
N SER A 42 3.64 -6.21 -5.31
CA SER A 42 4.87 -6.02 -6.08
C SER A 42 5.33 -4.56 -6.02
N THR A 43 6.63 -4.33 -6.20
CA THR A 43 7.17 -2.97 -6.33
C THR A 43 6.66 -2.24 -7.58
N VAL A 44 6.25 -2.97 -8.62
CA VAL A 44 5.57 -2.41 -9.80
C VAL A 44 4.21 -1.82 -9.38
N THR A 45 3.42 -2.58 -8.63
CA THR A 45 2.14 -2.10 -8.09
C THR A 45 2.33 -0.86 -7.20
N LEU A 46 3.38 -0.85 -6.38
CA LEU A 46 3.73 0.30 -5.54
C LEU A 46 4.05 1.54 -6.39
N ASN A 47 4.85 1.37 -7.45
CA ASN A 47 5.15 2.44 -8.41
C ASN A 47 3.89 2.99 -9.09
N ASP A 48 3.00 2.09 -9.53
CA ASP A 48 1.75 2.49 -10.19
C ASP A 48 0.87 3.30 -9.24
N LEU A 49 0.75 2.89 -7.98
CA LEU A 49 -0.01 3.62 -6.96
C LEU A 49 0.59 5.00 -6.67
N CYS A 50 1.92 5.10 -6.58
CA CYS A 50 2.61 6.38 -6.39
C CYS A 50 2.39 7.30 -7.60
N THR A 51 2.37 6.74 -8.81
CA THR A 51 2.12 7.50 -10.05
C THR A 51 0.69 8.02 -10.11
N ILE A 52 -0.29 7.20 -9.71
CA ILE A 52 -1.72 7.58 -9.73
C ILE A 52 -2.03 8.62 -8.66
N LEU A 53 -1.47 8.45 -7.46
CA LEU A 53 -1.76 9.30 -6.31
C LEU A 53 -0.78 10.47 -6.15
N GLU A 54 0.17 10.62 -7.08
CA GLU A 54 1.22 11.65 -7.08
C GLU A 54 1.91 11.82 -5.71
N CYS A 55 2.35 10.70 -5.14
CA CYS A 55 2.89 10.65 -3.78
C CYS A 55 4.19 9.86 -3.68
N ASP A 56 4.86 9.96 -2.54
CA ASP A 56 6.07 9.19 -2.26
C ASP A 56 5.73 7.77 -1.78
N VAL A 57 6.69 6.85 -1.88
CA VAL A 57 6.51 5.45 -1.46
C VAL A 57 6.05 5.34 0.00
N GLN A 58 6.55 6.21 0.88
CA GLN A 58 6.19 6.24 2.30
C GLN A 58 4.73 6.61 2.56
N ASP A 59 4.09 7.30 1.61
CA ASP A 59 2.67 7.67 1.67
C ASP A 59 1.77 6.48 1.30
N ILE A 60 2.34 5.40 0.76
CA ILE A 60 1.63 4.16 0.45
C ILE A 60 1.91 3.09 1.51
N VAL A 61 3.16 2.95 1.94
CA VAL A 61 3.60 1.82 2.75
C VAL A 61 4.55 2.25 3.86
N GLN A 62 4.39 1.63 5.03
CA GLN A 62 5.31 1.80 6.16
C GLN A 62 5.75 0.46 6.73
N TYR A 63 6.93 0.48 7.35
CA TYR A 63 7.42 -0.64 8.13
C TYR A 63 7.08 -0.43 9.61
N ILE A 64 6.39 -1.42 10.21
CA ILE A 64 6.11 -1.47 11.65
C ILE A 64 6.93 -2.58 12.28
N MET A 65 7.85 -2.22 13.18
CA MET A 65 8.70 -3.20 13.86
C MET A 65 7.86 -4.10 14.79
N THR A 66 7.87 -5.41 14.53
CA THR A 66 7.21 -6.39 15.42
C THR A 66 8.22 -7.14 16.30
N PRO A 67 7.76 -7.75 17.41
CA PRO A 67 8.63 -8.60 18.24
C PRO A 67 9.28 -9.76 17.48
N GLU A 68 8.61 -10.31 16.46
CA GLU A 68 9.14 -11.40 15.62
C GLU A 68 10.30 -10.91 14.75
N ASP A 69 10.19 -9.71 14.18
CA ASP A 69 11.26 -9.09 13.40
C ASP A 69 12.52 -8.91 14.25
N LYS A 70 12.37 -8.46 15.51
CA LYS A 70 13.51 -8.32 16.46
C LYS A 70 14.22 -9.64 16.74
N LYS A 71 13.46 -10.73 16.91
CA LYS A 71 14.02 -12.06 17.19
C LYS A 71 14.84 -12.61 16.01
N ARG A 72 14.54 -12.20 14.78
CA ARG A 72 15.21 -12.68 13.56
C ARG A 72 16.67 -12.21 13.45
N PHE A 73 17.03 -11.11 14.10
CA PHE A 73 18.37 -10.52 14.06
C PHE A 73 19.16 -10.68 15.37
N MET A 74 18.56 -11.27 16.42
CA MET A 74 19.21 -11.55 17.71
C MET A 74 19.76 -12.99 17.81
N LYS A 75 20.09 -13.61 16.68
CA LYS A 75 20.69 -14.95 16.61
C LYS A 75 22.20 -14.88 16.49
#